data_AF-A0A3R6WQN0-F1
#
_entry.id   AF-A0A3R6WQN0-F1
#
_cell.length_a   1.000
_cell.length_b   1.000
_cell.length_c   1.000
_cell.angle_alpha   90.00
_cell.angle_beta   90.00
_cell.angle_gamma   90.00
#
_symmetry.space_group_name_H-M   'P 1'
#
loop_
_entity.id
_entity.type
_entity.pdbx_description
1 polymer ?
#
loop_
_entity_poly.entity_id
_entity_poly.type
_entity_poly.pdbx_seq_one_letter_code
_entity_poly.pdbx_strand_id
1 'polypeptide(L)'
;MACPDPDPRDPSTLVAFCDGSALDNGKTSCRAAFACVFPHNEAWNVAEKLPTVQAAATNNRAEYLAALEAFKRANVQDPSQRLPLYIFSDSMLLIRSMTEWLPTWIKKNWRKADGKE
;
A
#
# COMPACT_ATOMS: atom_id res chain seq x y z
N MET A 1 -20.06 -9.73 13.18
CA MET A 1 -20.52 -9.78 11.78
C MET A 1 -19.38 -9.27 10.92
N ALA A 2 -18.89 -10.07 9.97
CA ALA A 2 -17.94 -9.56 8.99
C ALA A 2 -18.64 -8.46 8.17
N CYS A 3 -17.97 -7.33 7.97
CA CYS A 3 -18.44 -6.33 7.01
C CYS A 3 -18.38 -7.00 5.61
N PRO A 4 -19.44 -6.95 4.79
CA PRO A 4 -19.36 -7.48 3.44
C PRO A 4 -18.28 -6.73 2.66
N ASP A 5 -17.60 -7.43 1.74
CA ASP A 5 -16.63 -6.78 0.86
C ASP A 5 -17.31 -5.63 0.09
N PRO A 6 -16.65 -4.47 -0.06
CA PRO A 6 -17.20 -3.34 -0.82
C PRO A 6 -17.47 -3.74 -2.27
N ASP A 7 -18.64 -3.38 -2.82
CA ASP A 7 -18.85 -3.47 -4.27
C ASP A 7 -17.95 -2.41 -4.94
N PRO A 8 -16.96 -2.80 -5.77
CA PRO A 8 -16.08 -1.85 -6.43
C PRO A 8 -16.80 -0.96 -7.47
N ARG A 9 -18.10 -1.16 -7.70
CA ARG A 9 -18.97 -0.30 -8.53
C ARG A 9 -19.85 0.62 -7.70
N ASP A 10 -19.81 0.53 -6.36
CA ASP A 10 -20.54 1.44 -5.48
C ASP A 10 -19.92 2.84 -5.55
N PRO A 11 -20.67 3.87 -6.02
CA PRO A 11 -20.16 5.22 -6.15
C PRO A 11 -19.88 5.91 -4.80
N SER A 12 -20.29 5.31 -3.69
CA SER A 12 -20.02 5.81 -2.33
C SER A 12 -18.71 5.30 -1.74
N THR A 13 -17.92 4.53 -2.50
CA THR A 13 -16.65 3.98 -2.03
C THR A 13 -15.53 4.21 -3.05
N LEU A 14 -14.29 4.19 -2.57
CA LEU A 14 -13.11 4.06 -3.40
C LEU A 14 -12.49 2.69 -3.13
N VAL A 15 -12.08 1.99 -4.19
CA VAL A 15 -11.47 0.66 -4.12
C VAL A 15 -10.19 0.65 -4.93
N ALA A 16 -9.14 0.11 -4.33
CA ALA A 16 -7.83 -0.06 -4.94
C ALA A 16 -7.29 -1.46 -4.67
N PHE A 17 -6.80 -2.14 -5.72
CA PHE A 17 -6.03 -3.36 -5.61
C PHE A 17 -4.55 -3.00 -5.75
N CYS A 18 -3.77 -3.29 -4.71
CA CYS A 18 -2.37 -2.91 -4.55
C CYS A 18 -1.51 -4.16 -4.53
N ASP A 19 -0.43 -4.15 -5.32
CA ASP A 19 0.56 -5.22 -5.36
C ASP A 19 1.97 -4.63 -5.55
N GLY A 20 2.96 -5.31 -5.00
CA GLY A 20 4.37 -4.96 -5.09
C GLY A 20 5.22 -6.19 -5.34
N SER A 21 6.06 -6.14 -6.37
CA SER A 21 6.94 -7.25 -6.71
C SER A 21 8.40 -6.81 -6.75
N ALA A 22 9.30 -7.67 -6.26
CA ALA A 22 10.73 -7.50 -6.37
C ALA A 22 11.42 -8.76 -6.90
N LEU A 23 12.15 -8.61 -8.00
CA LEU A 23 13.09 -9.60 -8.49
C LEU A 23 14.43 -9.44 -7.77
N ASP A 24 15.07 -10.56 -7.39
CA ASP A 24 16.32 -10.56 -6.62
C ASP A 24 16.23 -9.79 -5.28
N ASN A 25 15.08 -9.88 -4.61
CA ASN A 25 14.85 -9.20 -3.33
C ASN A 25 15.96 -9.50 -2.31
N GLY A 26 16.55 -8.46 -1.73
CA GLY A 26 17.67 -8.55 -0.78
C GLY A 26 19.07 -8.57 -1.41
N LYS A 27 19.20 -8.60 -2.75
CA LYS A 27 20.49 -8.50 -3.46
C LYS A 27 20.76 -7.09 -3.99
N THR A 28 22.01 -6.82 -4.35
CA THR A 28 22.43 -5.58 -5.05
C THR A 28 21.73 -5.40 -6.40
N SER A 29 21.36 -6.51 -7.06
CA SER A 29 20.65 -6.51 -8.34
C SER A 29 19.13 -6.34 -8.22
N CYS A 30 18.61 -6.10 -7.01
CA CYS A 30 17.18 -6.05 -6.76
C CYS A 30 16.49 -5.01 -7.64
N ARG A 31 15.42 -5.43 -8.31
CA ARG A 31 14.53 -4.55 -9.08
C ARG A 31 13.12 -4.75 -8.58
N ALA A 32 12.51 -3.67 -8.12
CA ALA A 32 11.16 -3.69 -7.59
C ALA A 32 10.25 -2.77 -8.40
N ALA A 33 8.99 -3.14 -8.49
CA ALA A 33 7.92 -2.35 -9.07
C ALA A 33 6.65 -2.54 -8.26
N PHE A 34 5.75 -1.58 -8.34
CA PHE A 34 4.46 -1.62 -7.66
C PHE A 34 3.35 -1.26 -8.65
N ALA A 35 2.15 -1.73 -8.37
CA ALA A 35 0.95 -1.37 -9.11
C ALA A 35 -0.23 -1.09 -8.17
N CYS A 36 -1.07 -0.15 -8.58
CA CYS A 36 -2.34 0.14 -7.93
C CYS A 36 -3.42 0.24 -9.02
N VAL A 37 -4.43 -0.62 -8.95
CA VAL A 37 -5.52 -0.72 -9.92
C VAL A 37 -6.84 -0.29 -9.29
N PHE A 38 -7.58 0.57 -9.98
CA PHE A 38 -8.87 1.12 -9.53
C PHE A 38 -9.98 0.65 -10.46
N PRO A 39 -10.83 -0.29 -10.04
CA PRO A 39 -11.94 -0.77 -10.87
C PRO A 39 -12.94 0.32 -11.26
N HIS A 40 -13.00 1.40 -10.47
CA HIS A 40 -13.82 2.58 -10.72
C HIS A 40 -13.48 3.27 -12.04
N ASN A 41 -12.20 3.32 -12.39
CA ASN A 41 -11.69 4.00 -13.57
C ASN A 41 -10.25 3.56 -13.87
N GLU A 42 -10.05 2.85 -14.98
CA GLU A 42 -8.74 2.35 -15.39
C GLU A 42 -7.73 3.46 -15.66
N ALA A 43 -8.16 4.67 -16.03
CA ALA A 43 -7.27 5.81 -16.21
C ALA A 43 -6.61 6.27 -14.90
N TRP A 44 -7.03 5.73 -13.76
CA TRP A 44 -6.41 5.99 -12.47
C TRP A 44 -5.32 5.00 -12.11
N ASN A 45 -5.20 3.89 -12.85
CA ASN A 45 -4.23 2.85 -12.59
C ASN A 45 -2.81 3.41 -12.63
N VAL A 46 -1.97 2.93 -11.71
CA VAL A 46 -0.55 3.27 -11.62
C VAL A 46 0.26 1.98 -11.65
N ALA A 47 1.35 1.97 -12.42
CA ALA A 47 2.33 0.90 -12.41
C ALA A 47 3.72 1.51 -12.63
N GLU A 48 4.58 1.45 -11.60
CA GLU A 48 5.87 2.15 -11.61
C GLU A 48 6.99 1.31 -11.00
N LYS A 49 8.22 1.59 -11.45
CA LYS A 49 9.44 0.98 -10.90
C LYS A 49 9.92 1.80 -9.70
N LEU A 50 10.41 1.12 -8.68
CA LEU A 50 11.11 1.78 -7.57
C LEU A 50 12.48 2.27 -8.07
N PRO A 51 13.02 3.36 -7.49
CA PRO A 51 14.39 3.76 -7.76
C PRO A 51 15.35 2.59 -7.51
N THR A 52 16.27 2.37 -8.44
CA THR A 52 17.22 1.23 -8.41
C THR A 52 18.37 1.40 -7.42
N VAL A 53 18.36 2.46 -6.61
CA VAL A 53 19.32 2.62 -5.52
C VAL A 53 19.06 1.51 -4.50
N GLN A 54 20.09 0.76 -4.13
CA GLN A 54 19.98 -0.52 -3.42
C GLN A 54 19.11 -0.50 -2.15
N ALA A 55 19.11 0.61 -1.39
CA ALA A 55 18.29 0.75 -0.19
C ALA A 55 16.79 1.00 -0.48
N ALA A 56 16.45 1.38 -1.72
CA ALA A 56 15.10 1.77 -2.12
C ALA A 56 14.28 0.62 -2.71
N ALA A 57 14.91 -0.35 -3.38
CA ALA A 57 14.22 -1.46 -4.05
C ALA A 57 14.12 -2.70 -3.15
N THR A 58 12.97 -2.90 -2.52
CA THR A 58 12.62 -4.16 -1.80
C THR A 58 11.15 -4.50 -2.04
N ASN A 59 10.77 -5.77 -1.86
CA ASN A 59 9.36 -6.18 -2.01
C ASN A 59 8.45 -5.37 -1.09
N ASN A 60 8.79 -5.31 0.20
CA ASN A 60 7.99 -4.61 1.20
C ASN A 60 7.80 -3.13 0.84
N ARG A 61 8.85 -2.46 0.36
CA ARG A 61 8.73 -1.05 -0.07
C ARG A 61 7.81 -0.90 -1.28
N ALA A 62 7.81 -1.86 -2.20
CA ALA A 62 6.89 -1.85 -3.33
C ALA A 62 5.43 -1.93 -2.87
N GLU A 63 5.12 -2.85 -1.96
CA GLU A 63 3.78 -2.98 -1.37
C GLU A 63 3.29 -1.68 -0.72
N TYR A 64 4.14 -1.04 0.09
CA TYR A 64 3.79 0.23 0.73
C TYR A 64 3.62 1.37 -0.27
N LEU A 65 4.39 1.39 -1.36
CA LEU A 65 4.26 2.41 -2.39
C LEU A 65 2.98 2.23 -3.21
N ALA A 66 2.55 1.00 -3.50
CA ALA A 66 1.24 0.76 -4.11
C ALA A 66 0.11 1.35 -3.25
N ALA A 67 0.10 1.04 -1.95
CA ALA A 67 -0.88 1.58 -1.03
C ALA A 67 -0.80 3.12 -0.91
N LEU A 68 0.40 3.69 -0.92
CA LEU A 68 0.59 5.14 -0.89
C LEU A 68 0.00 5.82 -2.13
N GLU A 69 0.20 5.24 -3.32
CA GLU A 69 -0.43 5.77 -4.55
C GLU A 69 -1.96 5.64 -4.53
N ALA A 70 -2.50 4.59 -3.90
CA ALA A 70 -3.94 4.49 -3.62
C ALA A 70 -4.44 5.68 -2.78
N PHE A 71 -3.76 6.02 -1.69
CA PHE A 71 -4.10 7.17 -0.85
C PHE A 71 -4.00 8.50 -1.60
N LYS A 72 -2.93 8.70 -2.39
CA LYS A 72 -2.77 9.92 -3.20
C LYS A 72 -3.90 10.06 -4.21
N ARG A 73 -4.26 8.98 -4.91
CA ARG A 73 -5.39 8.99 -5.85
C ARG A 73 -6.69 9.32 -5.13
N ALA A 74 -6.95 8.70 -3.99
CA ALA A 74 -8.16 8.96 -3.21
C ALA A 74 -8.27 10.44 -2.80
N ASN A 75 -7.17 11.06 -2.36
CA ASN A 75 -7.14 12.48 -2.03
C ASN A 75 -7.39 13.41 -3.23
N VAL A 76 -7.08 12.97 -4.46
CA VAL A 76 -7.41 13.73 -5.68
C VAL A 76 -8.90 13.59 -6.02
N GLN A 77 -9.46 12.40 -5.89
CA GLN A 77 -10.86 12.12 -6.27
C GLN A 77 -11.87 12.59 -5.21
N ASP A 78 -11.50 12.50 -3.94
CA ASP A 78 -12.27 13.02 -2.82
C ASP A 78 -11.37 13.82 -1.88
N PRO A 79 -11.05 15.09 -2.23
CA PRO A 79 -10.27 15.98 -1.38
C PRO A 79 -10.87 16.22 0.00
N SER A 80 -12.18 15.99 0.15
CA SER A 80 -12.89 16.14 1.42
C SER A 80 -12.85 14.90 2.32
N GLN A 81 -12.28 13.79 1.84
CA GLN A 81 -12.09 12.53 2.58
C GLN A 81 -13.39 12.01 3.25
N ARG A 82 -14.52 12.12 2.53
CA ARG A 82 -15.84 11.64 2.95
C ARG A 82 -16.09 10.19 2.57
N LEU A 83 -15.48 9.71 1.49
CA LEU A 83 -15.65 8.35 0.99
C LEU A 83 -14.65 7.41 1.68
N PRO A 84 -15.07 6.22 2.12
CA PRO A 84 -14.14 5.18 2.56
C PRO A 84 -13.29 4.70 1.38
N LEU A 85 -11.98 4.58 1.61
CA LEU A 85 -11.05 3.90 0.70
C LEU A 85 -10.78 2.48 1.22
N TYR A 86 -11.07 1.49 0.38
CA TYR A 86 -10.72 0.09 0.60
C TYR A 86 -9.48 -0.27 -0.21
N ILE A 87 -8.43 -0.70 0.48
CA ILE A 87 -7.20 -1.19 -0.13
C ILE A 87 -7.16 -2.71 0.03
N PHE A 88 -7.12 -3.40 -1.10
CA PHE A 88 -6.88 -4.84 -1.17
C PHE A 88 -5.41 -5.08 -1.49
N SER A 89 -4.76 -5.97 -0.74
CA SER A 89 -3.37 -6.39 -0.95
C SER A 89 -3.21 -7.80 -0.38
N ASP A 90 -2.28 -8.59 -0.92
CA ASP A 90 -1.87 -9.89 -0.37
C ASP A 90 -0.71 -9.76 0.63
N SER A 91 -0.13 -8.57 0.78
CA SER A 91 0.94 -8.29 1.74
C SER A 91 0.42 -8.23 3.16
N MET A 92 0.52 -9.35 3.87
CA MET A 92 0.22 -9.41 5.31
C MET A 92 1.07 -8.44 6.14
N LEU A 93 2.27 -8.08 5.66
CA LEU A 93 3.09 -7.05 6.29
C LEU A 93 2.38 -5.70 6.24
N LEU A 94 1.92 -5.27 5.06
CA LEU A 94 1.18 -4.01 4.89
C LEU A 94 -0.11 -4.04 5.73
N ILE A 95 -0.91 -5.10 5.60
CA ILE A 95 -2.18 -5.25 6.30
C ILE A 95 -1.98 -5.11 7.81
N ARG A 96 -1.13 -5.96 8.41
CA ARG A 96 -0.91 -5.94 9.87
C ARG A 96 -0.26 -4.66 10.36
N SER A 97 0.57 -4.02 9.53
CA SER A 97 1.13 -2.73 9.89
C SER A 97 0.03 -1.70 10.10
N MET A 98 -0.95 -1.64 9.20
CA MET A 98 -2.05 -0.68 9.30
C MET A 98 -3.12 -1.06 10.32
N THR A 99 -3.37 -2.36 10.54
CA THR A 99 -4.48 -2.82 11.39
C THR A 99 -4.08 -3.22 12.81
N GLU A 100 -2.81 -3.59 13.06
CA GLU A 100 -2.38 -4.18 14.33
C GLU A 100 -1.15 -3.48 14.93
N TRP A 101 -0.10 -3.22 14.15
CA TRP A 101 1.21 -2.89 14.69
C TRP A 101 1.49 -1.39 14.81
N LEU A 102 0.93 -0.57 13.92
CA LEU A 102 1.13 0.89 13.91
C LEU A 102 0.85 1.54 15.27
N PRO A 103 -0.24 1.23 16.01
CA PRO A 103 -0.46 1.82 17.34
C PRO A 103 0.67 1.51 18.33
N THR A 104 1.23 0.30 18.27
CA THR A 104 2.34 -0.11 19.13
C THR A 104 3.63 0.59 18.74
N TRP A 105 3.90 0.76 17.45
CA TRP A 105 5.08 1.49 16.97
C TRP A 105 5.04 2.96 17.38
N ILE A 106 3.88 3.62 17.25
CA ILE A 106 3.68 4.99 17.72
C ILE A 106 3.94 5.08 19.23
N LYS A 107 3.36 4.17 20.03
CA LYS A 107 3.58 4.11 21.49
C LYS A 107 5.04 3.88 21.88
N LYS A 108 5.80 3.16 21.05
CA LYS A 108 7.23 2.88 21.26
C LYS A 108 8.16 3.90 20.59
N ASN A 109 7.65 5.03 20.11
CA ASN A 109 8.42 6.04 19.38
C ASN A 109 9.22 5.44 18.20
N TRP A 110 8.57 4.56 17.44
CA TRP A 110 9.11 3.90 16.25
C TRP A 110 10.35 3.03 16.49
N ARG A 111 10.58 2.62 17.74
CA ARG A 111 11.71 1.74 18.09
C ARG A 111 11.33 0.28 17.94
N LYS A 112 12.25 -0.51 17.38
CA LYS A 112 12.10 -1.97 17.29
C LYS A 112 12.11 -2.59 18.68
N ALA A 113 11.41 -3.72 18.79
CA ALA A 113 11.29 -4.45 20.05
C ALA A 113 12.62 -5.03 20.54
N ASP A 114 13.56 -5.28 19.62
CA ASP A 114 14.91 -5.77 19.91
C ASP A 114 15.92 -4.65 20.23
N GLY A 115 15.47 -3.40 20.31
CA GLY A 115 16.29 -2.24 20.65
C GLY A 115 17.27 -1.80 19.56
N LYS A 116 17.26 -2.44 18.39
CA LYS A 116 18.08 -2.03 17.24
C LYS A 116 17.43 -0.85 16.52
N GLU A 117 18.25 0.04 15.94
CA GLU A 117 17.81 1.04 14.95
C GLU A 117 17.32 0.36 13.67
#